data_AF-X1FVP7-F1
#
_entry.id   AF-X1FVP7-F1
#
_cell.length_a   1.000
_cell.length_b   1.000
_cell.length_c   1.000
_cell.angle_alpha   90.00
_cell.angle_beta   90.00
_cell.angle_gamma   90.00
#
_symmetry.space_group_name_H-M   'P 1'
#
loop_
_entity.id
_entity.type
_entity.pdbx_description
1 polymer ?
#
loop_
_entity_poly.entity_id
_entity_poly.type
_entity_poly.pdbx_seq_one_letter_code
_entity_poly.pdbx_strand_id
1 'polypeptide(L)'
;DILPWWRDKLKAISYVPVGRVDIRRFIRYGIITTKEESTIRYEAMGYNHEDAGLMTDFSWAMELEDRKNLTYSQIMHYYKEMDLTADDAKKMLMDLGYPEAESEYLISYWQFELLKEAEDEELATIFDLFAAGAIAYETAMDRLNKIDMSAARANRQLAKLEKAREKSIKLLSKEDLGKLLGAEVITTDVYKEYMLLLNYRTEDIDLLIKLFEAGAAE
;
A
#
# COMPACT_ATOMS: atom_id res chain seq x y z
N ASP A 1 16.30 51.34 -41.00
CA ASP A 1 15.52 50.15 -41.37
C ASP A 1 16.46 48.95 -41.39
N ILE A 2 16.12 47.82 -40.76
CA ILE A 2 16.95 46.61 -40.77
C ILE A 2 16.61 45.83 -42.05
N LEU A 3 17.60 45.48 -42.88
CA LEU A 3 17.38 44.71 -44.10
C LEU A 3 16.65 43.38 -43.79
N PRO A 4 15.66 42.95 -44.61
CA PRO A 4 14.86 41.75 -44.34
C PRO A 4 15.69 40.51 -43.98
N TRP A 5 16.83 40.30 -44.63
CA TRP A 5 17.76 39.19 -44.35
C TRP A 5 18.29 39.15 -42.91
N TRP A 6 18.57 40.31 -42.32
CA TRP A 6 19.05 40.40 -40.94
C TRP A 6 17.92 40.27 -39.92
N ARG A 7 16.67 40.59 -40.30
CA ARG A 7 15.53 40.51 -39.37
C ARG A 7 15.30 39.08 -38.88
N ASP A 8 15.41 38.09 -39.76
CA ASP A 8 15.19 36.69 -39.37
C ASP A 8 16.32 36.15 -38.51
N LYS A 9 17.56 36.54 -38.78
CA LYS A 9 18.72 36.19 -37.94
C LYS A 9 18.63 36.82 -36.55
N LEU A 10 18.26 38.10 -36.48
CA LEU A 10 18.07 38.82 -35.21
C LEU A 10 16.89 38.26 -34.41
N LYS A 11 15.81 37.83 -35.07
CA LYS A 11 14.72 37.10 -34.41
C LYS A 11 15.20 35.76 -33.85
N ALA A 12 15.99 34.99 -34.60
CA ALA A 12 16.47 33.69 -34.15
C ALA A 12 17.30 33.77 -32.86
N ILE A 13 18.15 34.80 -32.71
CA ILE A 13 18.95 35.02 -31.49
C ILE A 13 18.17 35.65 -30.33
N SER A 14 16.93 36.11 -30.58
CA SER A 14 16.10 36.74 -29.54
C SER A 14 15.40 35.73 -28.63
N TYR A 15 15.35 34.46 -29.05
CA TYR A 15 14.80 33.38 -28.23
C TYR A 15 15.85 32.83 -27.27
N VAL A 16 15.42 32.53 -26.04
CA VAL A 16 16.28 31.89 -25.04
C VAL A 16 16.46 30.43 -25.42
N PRO A 17 17.70 29.94 -25.62
CA PRO A 17 17.94 28.52 -25.90
C PRO A 17 17.61 27.66 -24.68
N VAL A 18 17.26 26.39 -24.94
CA VAL A 18 17.00 25.40 -23.87
C VAL A 18 18.28 25.19 -23.06
N GLY A 19 18.16 25.16 -21.73
CA GLY A 19 19.30 24.96 -20.85
C GLY A 19 19.88 23.54 -20.92
N ARG A 20 21.17 23.39 -20.58
CA ARG A 20 21.88 22.10 -20.61
C ARG A 20 21.20 20.99 -19.81
N VAL A 21 20.58 21.35 -18.68
CA VAL A 21 19.84 20.40 -17.81
C VAL A 21 18.63 19.84 -18.55
N ASP A 22 17.87 20.69 -19.22
CA ASP A 22 16.67 20.26 -19.95
C ASP A 22 17.02 19.54 -21.25
N ILE A 23 18.12 19.88 -21.92
CA ILE A 23 18.65 19.08 -23.05
C ILE A 23 18.93 17.63 -22.59
N ARG A 24 19.57 17.43 -21.43
CA ARG A 24 19.79 16.08 -20.89
C ARG A 24 18.49 15.36 -20.55
N ARG A 25 17.54 16.05 -19.92
CA ARG A 25 16.20 15.48 -19.65
C ARG A 25 15.48 15.10 -20.95
N PHE A 26 15.59 15.90 -22.00
CA PHE A 26 15.00 15.60 -23.29
C PHE A 26 15.61 14.35 -23.92
N ILE A 27 16.93 14.13 -23.79
CA ILE A 27 17.58 12.87 -24.19
C ILE A 27 17.03 11.70 -23.35
N ARG A 28 16.99 11.86 -22.01
CA ARG A 28 16.45 10.86 -21.07
C ARG A 28 15.04 10.39 -21.43
N TYR A 29 14.16 11.34 -21.71
CA TYR A 29 12.76 11.09 -22.06
C TYR A 29 12.54 10.75 -23.53
N GLY A 30 13.59 10.63 -24.34
CA GLY A 30 13.50 10.30 -25.76
C GLY A 30 12.83 11.38 -26.62
N ILE A 31 12.79 12.63 -26.13
CA ILE A 31 12.34 13.80 -26.90
C ILE A 31 13.40 14.18 -27.93
N ILE A 32 14.67 14.18 -27.52
CA ILE A 32 15.82 14.23 -28.43
C ILE A 32 16.25 12.79 -28.69
N THR A 33 16.23 12.40 -29.96
CA THR A 33 16.46 10.99 -30.37
C THR A 33 17.77 10.78 -31.12
N THR A 34 18.49 11.85 -31.45
CA THR A 34 19.76 11.79 -32.20
C THR A 34 20.84 12.66 -31.55
N LYS A 35 22.11 12.27 -31.72
CA LYS A 35 23.26 13.05 -31.22
C LYS A 35 23.40 14.38 -31.95
N GLU A 36 23.07 14.39 -33.23
CA GLU A 36 23.09 15.57 -34.08
C GLU A 36 22.14 16.64 -33.54
N GLU A 37 20.93 16.27 -33.14
CA GLU A 37 19.96 17.21 -32.58
C GLU A 37 20.42 17.80 -31.24
N SER A 38 20.99 16.99 -30.33
CA SER A 38 21.56 17.54 -29.09
C SER A 38 22.77 18.44 -29.34
N THR A 39 23.59 18.13 -30.35
CA THR A 39 24.76 18.95 -30.73
C THR A 39 24.32 20.34 -31.18
N ILE A 40 23.34 20.41 -32.10
CA ILE A 40 22.77 21.68 -32.56
C ILE A 40 22.20 22.51 -31.41
N ARG A 41 21.56 21.85 -30.42
CA ARG A 41 21.02 22.56 -29.26
C ARG A 41 22.11 23.11 -28.35
N TYR A 42 23.22 22.40 -28.17
CA TYR A 42 24.39 22.96 -27.47
C TYR A 42 25.04 24.10 -28.27
N GLU A 43 25.17 24.00 -29.58
CA GLU A 43 25.65 25.11 -30.42
C GLU A 43 24.76 26.35 -30.31
N ALA A 44 23.43 26.16 -30.26
CA ALA A 44 22.48 27.25 -30.05
C ALA A 44 22.62 27.94 -28.67
N MET A 45 23.25 27.28 -27.69
CA MET A 45 23.62 27.89 -26.41
C MET A 45 24.91 28.72 -26.48
N GLY A 46 25.63 28.67 -27.61
CA GLY A 46 26.89 29.38 -27.83
C GLY A 46 28.14 28.52 -27.66
N TYR A 47 28.01 27.19 -27.52
CA TYR A 47 29.16 26.28 -27.60
C TYR A 47 29.68 26.23 -29.05
N ASN A 48 31.01 26.10 -29.22
CA ASN A 48 31.56 25.76 -30.53
C ASN A 48 31.25 24.29 -30.87
N HIS A 49 31.45 23.88 -32.12
CA HIS A 49 31.11 22.53 -32.59
C HIS A 49 31.82 21.41 -31.81
N GLU A 50 33.10 21.60 -31.46
CA GLU A 50 33.90 20.63 -30.72
C GLU A 50 33.34 20.44 -29.30
N ASP A 51 33.13 21.53 -28.57
CA ASP A 51 32.57 21.52 -27.21
C ASP A 51 31.12 21.02 -27.20
N ALA A 52 30.32 21.36 -28.22
CA ALA A 52 28.96 20.85 -28.37
C ALA A 52 28.93 19.33 -28.62
N GLY A 53 29.92 18.82 -29.36
CA GLY A 53 30.15 17.39 -29.54
C GLY A 53 30.50 16.70 -28.22
N LEU A 54 31.44 17.25 -27.45
CA LEU A 54 31.80 16.72 -26.12
C LEU A 54 30.62 16.72 -25.16
N MET A 55 29.83 17.80 -25.13
CA MET A 55 28.62 17.90 -24.31
C MET A 55 27.55 16.89 -24.70
N THR A 56 27.42 16.62 -26.00
CA THR A 56 26.54 15.57 -26.53
C THR A 56 27.01 14.21 -26.06
N ASP A 57 28.26 13.85 -26.31
CA ASP A 57 28.79 12.53 -25.94
C ASP A 57 28.68 12.27 -24.44
N PHE A 58 29.01 13.27 -23.62
CA PHE A 58 28.85 13.20 -22.17
C PHE A 58 27.39 12.94 -21.77
N SER A 59 26.44 13.67 -22.36
CA SER A 59 25.03 13.57 -22.02
C SER A 59 24.41 12.23 -22.40
N TRP A 60 24.79 11.68 -23.56
CA TRP A 60 24.35 10.36 -23.99
C TRP A 60 25.02 9.22 -23.21
N ALA A 61 26.30 9.39 -22.82
CA ALA A 61 27.00 8.43 -21.98
C ALA A 61 26.37 8.32 -20.58
N MET A 62 26.00 9.45 -19.97
CA MET A 62 25.29 9.47 -18.68
C MET A 62 23.99 8.68 -18.73
N GLU A 63 23.19 8.82 -19.79
CA GLU A 63 21.93 8.08 -19.90
C GLU A 63 22.15 6.56 -20.09
N LEU A 64 23.24 6.17 -20.75
CA LEU A 64 23.61 4.77 -20.90
C LEU A 64 24.10 4.17 -19.57
N GLU A 65 24.82 4.95 -18.78
CA GLU A 65 25.28 4.58 -17.43
C GLU A 65 24.10 4.46 -16.45
N ASP A 66 23.21 5.44 -16.43
CA ASP A 66 21.97 5.41 -15.62
C ASP A 66 21.09 4.21 -15.96
N ARG A 67 21.01 3.79 -17.24
CA ARG A 67 20.26 2.59 -17.65
C ARG A 67 20.93 1.27 -17.30
N LYS A 68 22.24 1.27 -17.05
CA LYS A 68 23.00 0.07 -16.65
C LYS A 68 22.94 -0.17 -15.16
N ASN A 69 22.75 0.88 -14.38
CA ASN A 69 22.66 0.79 -12.94
C ASN A 69 21.23 0.41 -12.54
N LEU A 70 21.11 -0.50 -11.57
CA LEU A 70 19.82 -0.77 -10.95
C LEU A 70 19.29 0.52 -10.32
N THR A 71 17.98 0.71 -10.29
CA THR A 71 17.38 1.79 -9.51
C THR A 71 17.26 1.37 -8.06
N TYR A 72 17.18 2.35 -7.15
CA TYR A 72 16.85 2.12 -5.75
C TYR A 72 15.62 1.20 -5.58
N SER A 73 14.55 1.46 -6.35
CA SER A 73 13.32 0.66 -6.28
C SER A 73 13.50 -0.78 -6.76
N GLN A 74 14.37 -1.02 -7.75
CA GLN A 74 14.70 -2.37 -8.19
C GLN A 74 15.51 -3.13 -7.14
N ILE A 75 16.49 -2.49 -6.51
CA ILE A 75 17.27 -3.11 -5.42
C ILE A 75 16.37 -3.46 -4.24
N MET A 76 15.50 -2.52 -3.82
CA MET A 76 14.51 -2.76 -2.78
C MET A 76 13.59 -3.94 -3.12
N HIS A 77 13.10 -4.00 -4.36
CA HIS A 77 12.26 -5.11 -4.81
C HIS A 77 13.01 -6.45 -4.78
N TYR A 78 14.25 -6.50 -5.26
CA TYR A 78 15.05 -7.72 -5.22
C TYR A 78 15.34 -8.18 -3.79
N TYR A 79 15.58 -7.22 -2.88
CA TYR A 79 15.75 -7.49 -1.46
C TYR A 79 14.50 -8.11 -0.83
N LYS A 80 13.32 -7.57 -1.12
CA LYS A 80 12.07 -8.01 -0.51
C LYS A 80 11.48 -9.27 -1.12
N GLU A 81 11.60 -9.43 -2.45
CA GLU A 81 10.83 -10.42 -3.22
C GLU A 81 11.68 -11.49 -3.90
N MET A 82 13.02 -11.33 -3.97
CA MET A 82 13.89 -12.21 -4.77
C MET A 82 15.11 -12.75 -4.00
N ASP A 83 14.99 -12.88 -2.68
CA ASP A 83 16.01 -13.47 -1.79
C ASP A 83 17.40 -12.82 -1.92
N LEU A 84 17.48 -11.54 -2.27
CA LEU A 84 18.75 -10.82 -2.30
C LEU A 84 19.26 -10.61 -0.86
N THR A 85 20.52 -10.93 -0.62
CA THR A 85 21.11 -10.81 0.72
C THR A 85 21.28 -9.35 1.14
N ALA A 86 21.36 -9.11 2.45
CA ALA A 86 21.62 -7.77 2.99
C ALA A 86 22.95 -7.20 2.47
N ASP A 87 24.00 -8.01 2.43
CA ASP A 87 25.33 -7.60 1.97
C ASP A 87 25.33 -7.25 0.47
N ASP A 88 24.63 -8.04 -0.35
CA ASP A 88 24.52 -7.76 -1.79
C ASP A 88 23.69 -6.50 -2.05
N ALA A 89 22.56 -6.32 -1.35
CA ALA A 89 21.75 -5.11 -1.44
C ALA A 89 22.55 -3.87 -1.02
N LYS A 90 23.36 -3.98 0.04
CA LYS A 90 24.24 -2.90 0.52
C LYS A 90 25.24 -2.50 -0.55
N LYS A 91 25.92 -3.50 -1.14
CA LYS A 91 26.88 -3.27 -2.22
C LYS A 91 26.21 -2.60 -3.42
N MET A 92 25.03 -3.06 -3.84
CA MET A 92 24.30 -2.46 -4.95
C MET A 92 23.88 -1.02 -4.66
N LEU A 93 23.48 -0.68 -3.43
CA LEU A 93 23.19 0.71 -3.04
C LEU A 93 24.45 1.58 -3.06
N MET A 94 25.58 1.06 -2.59
CA MET A 94 26.86 1.77 -2.64
C MET A 94 27.34 1.99 -4.08
N ASP A 95 27.14 1.01 -4.96
CA ASP A 95 27.42 1.12 -6.40
C ASP A 95 26.51 2.17 -7.08
N LEU A 96 25.31 2.43 -6.52
CA LEU A 96 24.43 3.53 -6.91
C LEU A 96 24.86 4.91 -6.38
N GLY A 97 25.85 4.97 -5.49
CA GLY A 97 26.37 6.19 -4.89
C GLY A 97 25.81 6.53 -3.50
N TYR A 98 25.06 5.63 -2.86
CA TYR A 98 24.65 5.83 -1.47
C TYR A 98 25.83 5.62 -0.51
N PRO A 99 26.02 6.47 0.52
CA PRO A 99 26.97 6.24 1.58
C PRO A 99 26.73 4.90 2.29
N GLU A 100 27.78 4.30 2.84
CA GLU A 100 27.71 3.01 3.52
C GLU A 100 26.70 3.00 4.67
N ALA A 101 26.77 4.00 5.55
CA ALA A 101 25.87 4.14 6.69
C ALA A 101 24.39 4.33 6.29
N GLU A 102 24.15 5.04 5.16
CA GLU A 102 22.80 5.20 4.63
C GLU A 102 22.28 3.88 4.04
N SER A 103 23.14 3.13 3.34
CA SER A 103 22.82 1.82 2.78
C SER A 103 22.45 0.82 3.88
N GLU A 104 23.21 0.78 4.99
CA GLU A 104 22.90 -0.06 6.16
C GLU A 104 21.56 0.29 6.81
N TYR A 105 21.28 1.60 6.94
CA TYR A 105 20.02 2.07 7.47
C TYR A 105 18.83 1.65 6.59
N LEU A 106 18.95 1.80 5.27
CA LEU A 106 17.91 1.41 4.30
C LEU A 106 17.59 -0.08 4.38
N ILE A 107 18.61 -0.94 4.46
CA ILE A 107 18.42 -2.38 4.60
C ILE A 107 17.73 -2.72 5.90
N SER A 108 18.18 -2.13 7.01
CA SER A 108 17.55 -2.33 8.33
C SER A 108 16.09 -1.90 8.31
N TYR A 109 15.78 -0.81 7.61
CA TYR A 109 14.42 -0.33 7.41
C TYR A 109 13.58 -1.31 6.59
N TRP A 110 14.10 -1.84 5.48
CA TRP A 110 13.39 -2.84 4.66
C TRP A 110 13.16 -4.15 5.40
N GLN A 111 14.12 -4.60 6.20
CA GLN A 111 13.96 -5.76 7.10
C GLN A 111 12.83 -5.55 8.09
N PHE A 112 12.78 -4.36 8.70
CA PHE A 112 11.69 -3.99 9.59
C PHE A 112 10.34 -3.96 8.87
N GLU A 113 10.28 -3.47 7.63
CA GLU A 113 9.05 -3.50 6.83
C GLU A 113 8.58 -4.93 6.55
N LEU A 114 9.48 -5.83 6.16
CA LEU A 114 9.15 -7.25 5.92
C LEU A 114 8.64 -7.93 7.19
N LEU A 115 9.30 -7.70 8.34
CA LEU A 115 8.86 -8.24 9.62
C LEU A 115 7.45 -7.72 9.97
N LYS A 116 7.24 -6.42 9.83
CA LYS A 116 5.96 -5.79 10.13
C LYS A 116 4.84 -6.31 9.21
N GLU A 117 5.12 -6.53 7.94
CA GLU A 117 4.17 -7.09 6.98
C GLU A 117 3.76 -8.51 7.38
N ALA A 118 4.73 -9.38 7.69
CA ALA A 118 4.45 -10.72 8.20
C ALA A 118 3.61 -10.71 9.50
N GLU A 119 3.90 -9.79 10.43
CA GLU A 119 3.09 -9.60 11.63
C GLU A 119 1.65 -9.16 11.31
N ASP A 120 1.48 -8.23 10.38
CA ASP A 120 0.16 -7.72 9.97
C ASP A 120 -0.66 -8.80 9.24
N GLU A 121 -0.02 -9.65 8.44
CA GLU A 121 -0.65 -10.82 7.80
C GLU A 121 -1.11 -11.88 8.81
N GLU A 122 -0.27 -12.21 9.80
CA GLU A 122 -0.66 -13.16 10.86
C GLU A 122 -1.81 -12.58 11.71
N LEU A 123 -1.76 -11.27 12.02
CA LEU A 123 -2.87 -10.59 12.68
C LEU A 123 -4.17 -10.71 11.87
N ALA A 124 -4.14 -10.40 10.57
CA ALA A 124 -5.30 -10.51 9.70
C ALA A 124 -5.87 -11.94 9.71
N THR A 125 -4.98 -12.93 9.58
CA THR A 125 -5.35 -14.35 9.62
C THR A 125 -6.04 -14.74 10.93
N ILE A 126 -5.54 -14.28 12.08
CA ILE A 126 -6.15 -14.53 13.39
C ILE A 126 -7.56 -13.94 13.44
N PHE A 127 -7.74 -12.68 13.02
CA PHE A 127 -9.03 -12.01 13.03
C PHE A 127 -10.04 -12.68 12.10
N ASP A 128 -9.62 -13.09 10.90
CA ASP A 128 -10.48 -13.75 9.92
C ASP A 128 -10.94 -15.13 10.40
N LEU A 129 -10.01 -15.94 10.95
CA LEU A 129 -10.35 -17.24 11.54
C LEU A 129 -11.30 -17.10 12.73
N PHE A 130 -11.10 -16.09 13.57
CA PHE A 130 -11.97 -15.84 14.71
C PHE A 130 -13.36 -15.37 14.25
N ALA A 131 -13.44 -14.43 13.31
CA ALA A 131 -14.70 -13.94 12.76
C ALA A 131 -15.51 -15.04 12.04
N ALA A 132 -14.82 -15.97 11.37
CA ALA A 132 -15.42 -17.15 10.77
C ALA A 132 -15.88 -18.20 11.81
N GLY A 133 -15.50 -18.06 13.08
CA GLY A 133 -15.75 -19.04 14.14
C GLY A 133 -14.91 -20.31 14.02
N ALA A 134 -13.83 -20.28 13.23
CA ALA A 134 -12.91 -21.41 13.05
C ALA A 134 -11.99 -21.61 14.26
N ILE A 135 -11.74 -20.55 15.04
CA ILE A 135 -10.99 -20.59 16.31
C ILE A 135 -11.77 -19.92 17.44
N ALA A 136 -11.57 -20.40 18.67
CA ALA A 136 -12.13 -19.79 19.87
C ALA A 136 -11.38 -18.50 20.25
N TYR A 137 -12.00 -17.68 21.11
CA TYR A 137 -11.42 -16.41 21.57
C TYR A 137 -10.08 -16.61 22.28
N GLU A 138 -9.99 -17.62 23.14
CA GLU A 138 -8.79 -17.97 23.89
C GLU A 138 -7.65 -18.34 22.94
N THR A 139 -7.94 -19.11 21.88
CA THR A 139 -6.96 -19.48 20.85
C THR A 139 -6.49 -18.26 20.05
N ALA A 140 -7.41 -17.35 19.70
CA ALA A 140 -7.07 -16.12 19.00
C ALA A 140 -6.19 -15.20 19.86
N MET A 141 -6.51 -15.08 21.15
CA MET A 141 -5.74 -14.30 22.13
C MET A 141 -4.34 -14.90 22.32
N ASP A 142 -4.23 -16.21 22.49
CA ASP A 142 -2.94 -16.91 22.65
C ASP A 142 -2.05 -16.74 21.42
N ARG A 143 -2.62 -16.79 20.21
CA ARG A 143 -1.89 -16.53 18.97
C ARG A 143 -1.42 -15.09 18.88
N LEU A 144 -2.29 -14.13 19.18
CA LEU A 144 -1.97 -12.70 19.16
C LEU A 144 -0.83 -12.36 20.14
N ASN A 145 -0.83 -12.96 21.33
CA ASN A 145 0.23 -12.78 22.33
C ASN A 145 1.58 -13.38 21.94
N LYS A 146 1.64 -14.27 20.94
CA LYS A 146 2.89 -14.83 20.41
C LYS A 146 3.54 -13.95 19.34
N ILE A 147 2.81 -12.97 18.81
CA ILE A 147 3.37 -12.00 17.87
C ILE A 147 4.19 -10.99 18.68
N ASP A 148 5.45 -10.78 18.30
CA ASP A 148 6.39 -9.90 19.02
C ASP A 148 6.09 -8.42 18.78
N MET A 149 4.99 -7.96 19.38
CA MET A 149 4.53 -6.58 19.28
C MET A 149 4.95 -5.77 20.49
N SER A 150 5.13 -4.45 20.31
CA SER A 150 5.18 -3.53 21.44
C SER A 150 3.90 -3.62 22.29
N ALA A 151 4.03 -3.43 23.61
CA ALA A 151 2.90 -3.51 24.54
C ALA A 151 1.72 -2.61 24.14
N ALA A 152 2.00 -1.41 23.65
CA ALA A 152 0.97 -0.48 23.18
C ALA A 152 0.24 -0.99 21.90
N ARG A 153 0.91 -1.73 21.02
CA ARG A 153 0.28 -2.36 19.85
C ARG A 153 -0.51 -3.59 20.27
N ALA A 154 0.06 -4.46 21.10
CA ALA A 154 -0.62 -5.65 21.64
C ALA A 154 -1.94 -5.29 22.31
N ASN A 155 -1.95 -4.31 23.22
CA ASN A 155 -3.17 -3.84 23.89
C ASN A 155 -4.24 -3.33 22.90
N ARG A 156 -3.83 -2.65 21.82
CA ARG A 156 -4.76 -2.19 20.79
C ARG A 156 -5.37 -3.34 20.01
N GLN A 157 -4.61 -4.38 19.69
CA GLN A 157 -5.14 -5.55 18.97
C GLN A 157 -6.01 -6.43 19.87
N LEU A 158 -5.65 -6.61 21.14
CA LEU A 158 -6.50 -7.29 22.13
C LEU A 158 -7.85 -6.59 22.29
N ALA A 159 -7.87 -5.27 22.41
CA ALA A 159 -9.12 -4.51 22.48
C ALA A 159 -9.99 -4.65 21.22
N LYS A 160 -9.38 -4.84 20.03
CA LYS A 160 -10.14 -5.14 18.80
C LYS A 160 -10.70 -6.56 18.83
N LEU A 161 -9.93 -7.53 19.33
CA LEU A 161 -10.37 -8.92 19.46
C LEU A 161 -11.54 -9.04 20.44
N GLU A 162 -11.49 -8.33 21.57
CA GLU A 162 -12.61 -8.24 22.53
C GLU A 162 -13.88 -7.70 21.88
N LYS A 163 -13.77 -6.60 21.12
CA LYS A 163 -14.91 -6.05 20.36
C LYS A 163 -15.44 -7.03 19.32
N ALA A 164 -14.56 -7.79 18.67
CA ALA A 164 -14.99 -8.83 17.74
C ALA A 164 -15.73 -9.94 18.47
N ARG A 165 -15.30 -10.31 19.69
CA ARG A 165 -15.97 -11.31 20.52
C ARG A 165 -17.39 -10.89 20.88
N GLU A 166 -17.56 -9.65 21.32
CA GLU A 166 -18.89 -9.09 21.63
C GLU A 166 -19.84 -9.15 20.42
N LYS A 167 -19.32 -8.88 19.22
CA LYS A 167 -20.08 -9.01 17.96
C LYS A 167 -20.37 -10.45 17.56
N SER A 168 -19.50 -11.39 17.93
CA SER A 168 -19.60 -12.81 17.55
C SER A 168 -20.60 -13.61 18.37
N ILE A 169 -21.25 -13.00 19.38
CA ILE A 169 -22.35 -13.62 20.12
C ILE A 169 -23.51 -13.85 19.13
N LYS A 170 -23.60 -15.07 18.59
CA LYS A 170 -24.69 -15.48 17.71
C LYS A 170 -25.97 -15.61 18.53
N LEU A 171 -26.89 -14.67 18.33
CA LEU A 171 -28.25 -14.79 18.82
C LEU A 171 -29.00 -15.84 17.97
N LEU A 172 -29.90 -16.58 18.59
CA LEU A 172 -30.85 -17.45 17.87
C LEU A 172 -31.65 -16.59 16.88
N SER A 173 -31.94 -17.14 15.69
CA SER A 173 -32.77 -16.44 14.71
C SER A 173 -34.21 -16.27 15.22
N LYS A 174 -34.96 -15.31 14.67
CA LYS A 174 -36.40 -15.18 14.96
C LYS A 174 -37.14 -16.48 14.66
N GLU A 175 -36.81 -17.16 13.56
CA GLU A 175 -37.42 -18.43 13.18
C GLU A 175 -37.12 -19.54 14.20
N ASP A 176 -35.87 -19.65 14.66
CA ASP A 176 -35.49 -20.67 15.64
C ASP A 176 -36.08 -20.38 17.02
N LEU A 177 -36.11 -19.12 17.45
CA LEU A 177 -36.80 -18.68 18.67
C LEU A 177 -38.30 -19.00 18.60
N GLY A 178 -38.92 -18.79 17.46
CA GLY A 178 -40.32 -19.14 17.23
C GLY A 178 -40.59 -20.63 17.36
N LYS A 179 -39.73 -21.47 16.77
CA LYS A 179 -39.80 -22.94 16.92
C LYS A 179 -39.62 -23.37 18.37
N LEU A 180 -38.68 -22.76 19.09
CA LEU A 180 -38.42 -23.07 20.50
C LEU A 180 -39.58 -22.68 21.40
N LEU A 181 -40.23 -21.53 21.13
CA LEU A 181 -41.42 -21.09 21.86
C LEU A 181 -42.60 -22.04 21.59
N GLY A 182 -42.86 -22.37 20.32
CA GLY A 182 -43.95 -23.29 19.95
C GLY A 182 -43.76 -24.72 20.44
N ALA A 183 -42.52 -25.16 20.64
CA ALA A 183 -42.18 -26.44 21.25
C ALA A 183 -42.16 -26.39 22.79
N GLU A 184 -42.56 -25.27 23.40
CA GLU A 184 -42.55 -25.02 24.86
C GLU A 184 -41.17 -25.21 25.52
N VAL A 185 -40.08 -25.08 24.75
CA VAL A 185 -38.70 -25.18 25.26
C VAL A 185 -38.28 -23.91 25.98
N ILE A 186 -38.85 -22.77 25.59
CA ILE A 186 -38.65 -21.46 26.22
C ILE A 186 -39.99 -20.83 26.59
N THR A 187 -40.01 -19.97 27.61
CA THR A 187 -41.20 -19.21 27.99
C THR A 187 -41.39 -17.98 27.09
N THR A 188 -42.58 -17.38 27.13
CA THR A 188 -42.87 -16.09 26.48
C THR A 188 -41.93 -14.99 26.96
N ASP A 189 -41.56 -14.97 28.24
CA ASP A 189 -40.65 -13.96 28.79
C ASP A 189 -39.24 -14.12 28.22
N VAL A 190 -38.73 -15.35 28.15
CA VAL A 190 -37.43 -15.65 27.53
C VAL A 190 -37.45 -15.31 26.03
N TYR A 191 -38.55 -15.61 25.33
CA TYR A 191 -38.72 -15.21 23.93
C TYR A 191 -38.68 -13.68 23.76
N LYS A 192 -39.35 -12.91 24.63
CA LYS A 192 -39.30 -11.44 24.61
C LYS A 192 -37.88 -10.90 24.79
N GLU A 193 -37.13 -11.43 25.76
CA GLU A 193 -35.75 -11.03 26.01
C GLU A 193 -34.86 -11.23 24.78
N TYR A 194 -34.91 -12.41 24.15
CA TYR A 194 -34.13 -12.68 22.95
C TYR A 194 -34.56 -11.82 21.75
N MET A 195 -35.85 -11.59 21.57
CA MET A 195 -36.35 -10.76 20.47
C MET A 195 -35.98 -9.27 20.64
N LEU A 196 -35.87 -8.77 21.87
CA LEU A 196 -35.32 -7.44 22.16
C LEU A 196 -33.82 -7.37 21.83
N LEU A 197 -33.05 -8.41 22.13
CA LEU A 197 -31.63 -8.50 21.74
C LEU A 197 -31.44 -8.52 20.22
N LEU A 198 -32.43 -9.03 19.47
CA LEU A 198 -32.50 -8.95 18.01
C LEU A 198 -33.02 -7.59 17.48
N ASN A 199 -33.26 -6.61 18.35
CA ASN A 199 -33.79 -5.27 18.03
C ASN A 199 -35.22 -5.23 17.46
N TYR A 200 -36.09 -6.16 17.83
CA TYR A 200 -37.53 -6.04 17.54
C TYR A 200 -38.22 -5.08 18.51
N ARG A 201 -39.24 -4.35 18.02
CA ARG A 201 -40.07 -3.48 18.88
C ARG A 201 -41.02 -4.32 19.72
N THR A 202 -41.28 -3.90 20.96
CA THR A 202 -42.15 -4.62 21.91
C THR A 202 -43.53 -4.93 21.31
N GLU A 203 -44.12 -4.01 20.55
CA GLU A 203 -45.43 -4.19 19.93
C GLU A 203 -45.41 -5.33 18.88
N ASP A 204 -44.34 -5.42 18.09
CA ASP A 204 -44.18 -6.47 17.08
C ASP A 204 -43.92 -7.83 17.75
N ILE A 205 -43.22 -7.85 18.88
CA ILE A 205 -42.98 -9.06 19.68
C ILE A 205 -44.29 -9.60 20.24
N ASP A 206 -45.15 -8.75 20.80
CA ASP A 206 -46.45 -9.15 21.33
C ASP A 206 -47.38 -9.70 20.24
N LEU A 207 -47.33 -9.14 19.02
CA LEU A 207 -48.05 -9.68 17.87
C LEU A 207 -47.54 -11.07 17.47
N LEU A 208 -46.23 -11.31 17.52
CA LEU A 208 -45.67 -12.63 17.22
C LEU A 208 -46.06 -13.66 18.27
N ILE A 209 -46.08 -13.30 19.56
CA ILE A 209 -46.54 -14.20 20.63
C ILE A 209 -48.01 -14.57 20.42
N LYS A 210 -48.88 -13.59 20.12
CA LYS A 210 -50.29 -13.84 19.80
C LYS A 210 -50.46 -14.74 18.57
N LEU A 211 -49.60 -14.61 17.56
CA LEU A 211 -49.61 -15.48 16.39
C LEU A 211 -49.29 -16.93 16.76
N PHE A 212 -48.33 -17.16 17.67
CA PHE A 212 -48.03 -18.50 18.17
C PHE A 212 -49.16 -19.08 19.01
N GLU A 213 -49.73 -18.29 19.92
CA GLU A 213 -50.87 -18.72 20.75
C GLU A 213 -52.11 -19.07 19.90
N ALA A 214 -52.36 -18.32 18.83
CA ALA A 214 -53.46 -18.60 17.90
C ALA A 214 -53.23 -19.86 17.06
N GLY A 215 -51.98 -20.15 16.67
CA GLY A 215 -51.62 -21.37 15.93
C GLY A 215 -51.50 -22.64 16.76
N ALA A 216 -51.34 -22.52 18.09
CA ALA A 216 -51.34 -23.66 19.02
C ALA A 216 -52.76 -24.06 19.51
N ALA A 217 -53.78 -23.26 19.17
CA ALA A 217 -55.17 -23.48 19.54
C ALA A 217 -55.99 -24.27 18.48
N GLU A 218 -55.36 -24.64 17.35
CA GLU A 218 -55.86 -25.59 16.34
C GLU A 218 -55.21 -26.97 16.52
#